data_AF-K7P4F6-F1
#
_entry.id   AF-K7P4F6-F1
#
_cell.length_a   1.000
_cell.length_b   1.000
_cell.length_c   1.000
_cell.angle_alpha   90.00
_cell.angle_beta   90.00
_cell.angle_gamma   90.00
#
_symmetry.space_group_name_H-M   'P 1'
#
loop_
_entity.id
_entity.type
_entity.pdbx_description
1 polymer ?
#
loop_
_entity_poly.entity_id
_entity_poly.type
_entity_poly.pdbx_seq_one_letter_code
_entity_poly.pdbx_strand_id
1 'polypeptide(L)' 'GLLEGALKELSGGINPYFGGDQFGFMDIAFIPFASWFHAWETMGNWKIPLDTEFPRLHEWVKTCMERE' A
#
# COMPACT_ATOMS: atom_id res chain seq x y z
N GLY A 1 1.58 8.09 -7.53
CA GLY A 1 0.61 8.75 -6.62
C GLY A 1 1.32 9.18 -5.34
N LEU A 2 0.66 9.96 -4.46
CA LEU A 2 1.27 10.46 -3.22
C LEU A 2 1.82 9.32 -2.34
N LEU A 3 1.02 8.28 -2.09
CA LEU A 3 1.43 7.12 -1.29
C LEU A 3 2.53 6.30 -1.96
N GLU A 4 2.46 6.09 -3.28
CA GLU A 4 3.53 5.41 -4.05
C GLU A 4 4.88 6.14 -3.92
N GLY A 5 4.86 7.48 -3.99
CA GLY A 5 6.04 8.32 -3.78
C GLY A 5 6.55 8.25 -2.34
N ALA A 6 5.65 8.36 -1.36
CA ALA A 6 5.98 8.25 0.05
C ALA A 6 6.57 6.88 0.42
N LEU A 7 6.02 5.78 -0.12
CA LEU A 7 6.57 4.44 0.05
C LEU A 7 7.99 4.37 -0.52
N LYS A 8 8.20 4.87 -1.73
CA LYS A 8 9.53 4.89 -2.36
C LYS A 8 10.55 5.66 -1.53
N GLU A 9 10.19 6.82 -0.99
CA GLU A 9 11.12 7.66 -0.22
C GLU A 9 11.39 7.09 1.17
N LEU A 10 10.33 6.67 1.88
CA LEU A 10 10.43 6.27 3.29
C LEU A 10 10.94 4.85 3.46
N SER A 11 10.64 3.92 2.54
CA SER A 11 11.16 2.55 2.59
C SER A 11 12.58 2.41 2.04
N GLY A 12 13.20 3.51 1.59
CA GLY A 12 14.45 3.48 0.83
C GLY A 12 14.32 2.79 -0.54
N GLY A 13 13.08 2.51 -0.97
CA GLY A 13 12.77 1.90 -2.25
C GLY A 13 13.05 0.39 -2.35
N ILE A 14 13.50 -0.23 -1.26
CA ILE A 14 13.86 -1.66 -1.19
C ILE A 14 12.95 -2.40 -0.20
N ASN A 15 12.60 -1.73 0.90
CA ASN A 15 11.93 -2.40 2.00
C ASN A 15 10.40 -2.35 1.83
N PRO A 16 9.67 -3.32 2.42
CA PRO A 16 8.24 -3.48 2.16
C PRO A 16 7.35 -2.51 2.95
N TYR A 17 7.85 -1.86 4.01
CA TYR A 17 7.08 -0.97 4.88
C TYR A 17 7.57 0.47 4.85
N PHE A 18 6.71 1.39 5.26
CA PHE A 18 7.10 2.80 5.42
C PHE A 18 8.24 2.98 6.44
N GLY A 19 8.29 2.14 7.48
CA GLY A 19 9.37 2.10 8.46
C GLY A 19 10.64 1.38 7.99
N GLY A 20 10.71 0.98 6.72
CA GLY A 20 11.76 0.11 6.21
C GLY A 20 11.38 -1.36 6.43
N ASP A 21 12.16 -2.08 7.22
CA ASP A 21 12.04 -3.54 7.38
C ASP A 21 10.94 -3.96 8.35
N GLN A 22 10.51 -3.05 9.24
CA GLN A 22 9.53 -3.35 10.27
C GLN A 22 8.23 -2.62 10.05
N PHE A 23 7.13 -3.35 10.23
CA PHE A 23 5.80 -2.79 10.25
C PHE A 23 5.69 -1.83 11.45
N GLY A 24 5.41 -0.56 11.16
CA GLY A 24 5.47 0.51 12.14
C GLY A 24 4.19 1.33 12.23
N PHE A 25 4.28 2.45 12.95
CA PHE A 25 3.17 3.38 13.17
C PHE A 25 2.51 3.84 11.86
N MET A 26 3.32 4.14 10.84
CA MET A 26 2.81 4.65 9.58
C MET A 26 2.01 3.60 8.82
N ASP A 27 2.46 2.35 8.86
CA ASP A 27 1.74 1.24 8.26
C ASP A 27 0.42 0.97 8.99
N ILE A 28 0.39 1.06 10.34
CA ILE A 28 -0.85 0.98 11.15
C ILE A 28 -1.84 2.08 10.76
N ALA A 29 -1.35 3.32 10.60
CA ALA A 29 -2.20 4.45 10.29
C ALA A 29 -2.80 4.35 8.88
N PHE A 30 -2.05 3.81 7.92
CA PHE A 30 -2.47 3.79 6.52
C PHE A 30 -3.13 2.48 6.07
N ILE A 31 -2.85 1.33 6.67
CA ILE A 31 -3.41 0.04 6.22
C ILE A 31 -4.95 0.01 6.17
N PRO A 32 -5.73 0.66 7.07
CA PRO A 32 -7.18 0.67 6.97
C PRO A 32 -7.70 1.34 5.69
N PHE A 33 -6.94 2.29 5.13
CA PHE A 33 -7.29 2.96 3.87
C PHE A 33 -7.05 2.06 2.66
N ALA A 34 -6.15 1.06 2.75
CA ALA A 34 -5.98 0.10 1.68
C ALA A 34 -7.27 -0.72 1.43
N SER A 35 -8.02 -1.02 2.49
CA SER A 35 -9.33 -1.69 2.39
C SER A 35 -10.36 -0.86 1.61
N TRP A 36 -10.20 0.46 1.53
CA TRP A 36 -11.10 1.32 0.77
C TRP A 36 -10.90 1.19 -0.75
N PHE A 37 -9.73 0.73 -1.22
CA PHE A 37 -9.54 0.43 -2.64
C PHE A 37 -10.57 -0.59 -3.12
N HIS A 38 -10.78 -1.65 -2.35
CA HIS A 38 -11.79 -2.66 -2.66
C HIS A 38 -13.22 -2.09 -2.65
N ALA A 39 -13.52 -1.18 -1.72
CA ALA A 39 -14.81 -0.51 -1.67
C ALA A 39 -15.03 0.38 -2.91
N TRP A 40 -14.00 1.11 -3.36
CA TRP A 40 -14.06 1.94 -4.56
C TRP A 40 -14.24 1.13 -5.84
N GLU A 41 -13.51 0.02 -5.97
CA GLU A 41 -13.68 -0.89 -7.11
C GLU A 41 -15.11 -1.43 -7.20
N THR A 42 -15.67 -1.81 -6.05
CA THR A 42 -17.04 -2.33 -5.95
C THR A 42 -18.09 -1.26 -6.25
N MET A 43 -17.92 -0.04 -5.73
CA MET A 43 -18.85 1.06 -5.97
C MET A 43 -18.77 1.59 -7.40
N GLY A 44 -17.57 1.61 -7.98
CA GLY A 44 -17.32 2.12 -9.33
C GLY A 44 -17.57 1.10 -10.44
N ASN A 45 -17.58 -0.19 -10.12
CA ASN A 45 -17.60 -1.29 -11.09
C ASN A 45 -16.41 -1.24 -12.08
N TRP A 46 -15.25 -0.80 -11.60
CA TRP A 46 -13.97 -0.77 -12.31
C TRP A 46 -12.84 -1.24 -11.38
N LYS A 47 -11.71 -1.67 -11.96
CA LYS A 47 -10.54 -2.10 -11.18
C LYS A 47 -9.50 -0.99 -11.11
N ILE A 48 -8.92 -0.78 -9.94
CA ILE A 48 -7.80 0.13 -9.78
C ILE A 48 -6.55 -0.60 -10.25
N PRO A 49 -5.75 -0.04 -11.19
CA PRO A 49 -4.57 -0.70 -11.73
C PRO A 49 -3.37 -0.62 -10.75
N LEU A 50 -3.55 -1.11 -9.52
CA LEU A 50 -2.52 -1.08 -8.46
C LEU A 50 -1.26 -1.86 -8.87
N ASP A 51 -1.42 -2.99 -9.53
CA ASP A 51 -0.36 -3.86 -9.99
C ASP A 51 0.55 -3.25 -11.06
N THR A 52 0.05 -2.27 -11.82
CA THR A 52 0.77 -1.66 -12.95
C THR A 52 1.14 -0.20 -12.72
N GLU A 53 0.25 0.63 -12.17
CA GLU A 53 0.50 2.05 -11.93
C GLU A 53 1.11 2.34 -10.55
N PHE A 54 0.85 1.48 -9.55
CA PHE A 54 1.29 1.67 -8.16
C PHE A 54 1.93 0.40 -7.58
N PRO A 55 2.99 -0.13 -8.23
CA PRO A 55 3.53 -1.45 -7.91
C PRO A 55 4.01 -1.56 -6.46
N ARG A 56 4.55 -0.49 -5.86
CA ARG A 56 5.00 -0.53 -4.46
C ARG A 56 3.83 -0.49 -3.49
N LEU A 57 2.82 0.32 -3.79
CA LEU A 57 1.59 0.34 -3.00
C LEU A 57 0.92 -1.03 -3.02
N HIS A 58 0.86 -1.68 -4.19
CA HIS A 58 0.34 -3.03 -4.32
C HIS A 58 1.12 -4.05 -3.48
N GLU A 59 2.45 -4.03 -3.55
CA GLU A 59 3.33 -4.87 -2.74
C GLU A 59 3.13 -4.61 -1.23
N TRP A 60 3.14 -3.35 -0.80
CA TRP A 60 2.93 -2.97 0.59
C TRP A 60 1.58 -3.44 1.13
N VAL A 61 0.48 -3.26 0.38
CA VAL A 61 -0.85 -3.76 0.79
C VAL A 61 -0.80 -5.28 0.96
N LYS A 62 -0.24 -5.99 -0.01
CA LYS A 62 -0.15 -7.46 0.05
C LYS A 62 0.65 -7.92 1.26
N THR A 63 1.84 -7.36 1.48
CA THR A 63 2.70 -7.71 2.62
C THR A 63 2.04 -7.39 3.96
N CYS A 64 1.33 -6.27 4.06
CA CYS A 64 0.59 -5.92 5.28
C CYS A 64 -0.57 -6.88 5.57
N MET A 65 -1.26 -7.38 4.55
CA MET A 65 -2.41 -8.29 4.68
C MET A 65 -2.01 -9.75 4.93
N GLU A 66 -0.82 -10.16 4.48
CA GLU A 66 -0.23 -11.48 4.77
C GLU A 66 0.42 -11.55 6.17
N ARG A 67 0.45 -10.44 6.91
CA ARG A 67 0.99 -10.40 8.27
C ARG A 67 -0.03 -11.00 9.25
N GLU A 68 0.28 -12.16 9.82
CA GLU A 68 -0.45 -12.78 10.94
C GLU A 68 -0.29 -11.97 12.25
#